data_AF-A0A1C3EHY3-F1
#
_entry.id   AF-A0A1C3EHY3-F1
#
_cell.length_a   1.000
_cell.length_b   1.000
_cell.length_c   1.000
_cell.angle_alpha   90.00
_cell.angle_beta   90.00
_cell.angle_gamma   90.00
#
_symmetry.space_group_name_H-M   'P 1'
#
loop_
_entity.id
_entity.type
_entity.pdbx_description
1 polymer ?
#
loop_
_entity_poly.entity_id
_entity_poly.type
_entity_poly.pdbx_seq_one_letter_code
_entity_poly.pdbx_strand_id
1 'polypeptide(L)'
;MPTPADRIHLALEILVEEWTPFIRQELSKSYGNRVEEVILAQIRGDRNMASARFSDPLSDPHILLNVVWEQWNHCFRHQLGIFERSLISELREFRNQLAHQSFLTEDDAYRVLDSVQRLLVATGHTQRATQLEDEKVDALRQKFGHRVNRELARIRFNRRRLLDIALYSLCCFALVTTLWSFLWERHWLATLLLIAFVIFTFGYFIYQRLSAAIPVFGVHECAHCRRVIYTESCPYCEQSPADRLRPRQNLAVQEASDATLAHEMLEMIDHPANPLELISKAPR
;
A
#
# COMPACT_ATOMS: atom_id res chain seq x y z
N MET A 1 9.78 -10.38 -2.02
CA MET A 1 8.31 -10.37 -2.17
C MET A 1 7.93 -9.83 -3.54
N PRO A 2 6.85 -10.33 -4.14
CA PRO A 2 6.31 -9.77 -5.38
C PRO A 2 5.94 -8.30 -5.18
N THR A 3 6.19 -7.47 -6.19
CA THR A 3 5.72 -6.08 -6.27
C THR A 3 4.20 -6.04 -6.57
N PRO A 4 3.53 -4.89 -6.40
CA PRO A 4 2.14 -4.74 -6.84
C PRO A 4 1.94 -5.16 -8.30
N ALA A 5 2.87 -4.78 -9.18
CA ALA A 5 2.87 -5.18 -10.58
C ALA A 5 2.98 -6.70 -10.73
N ASP A 6 3.91 -7.36 -10.02
CA ASP A 6 4.07 -8.82 -10.09
C ASP A 6 2.79 -9.56 -9.64
N ARG A 7 2.09 -9.05 -8.62
CA ARG A 7 0.82 -9.61 -8.16
C ARG A 7 -0.29 -9.44 -9.20
N ILE A 8 -0.34 -8.29 -9.86
CA ILE A 8 -1.29 -8.03 -10.96
C ILE A 8 -0.98 -8.96 -12.14
N HIS A 9 0.30 -9.12 -12.51
CA HIS A 9 0.72 -10.06 -13.54
C HIS A 9 0.28 -11.49 -13.21
N LEU A 10 0.58 -11.97 -11.99
CA LEU A 10 0.16 -13.28 -11.52
C LEU A 10 -1.37 -13.47 -11.60
N ALA A 11 -2.14 -12.48 -11.17
CA ALA A 11 -3.60 -12.53 -11.24
C ALA A 11 -4.10 -12.68 -12.69
N LEU A 12 -3.54 -11.90 -13.61
CA LEU A 12 -3.89 -11.94 -15.02
C LEU A 12 -3.44 -13.25 -15.69
N GLU A 13 -2.28 -13.80 -15.32
CA GLU A 13 -1.80 -15.10 -15.81
C GLU A 13 -2.74 -16.24 -15.39
N ILE A 14 -3.14 -16.28 -14.11
CA ILE A 14 -4.12 -17.26 -13.62
C ILE A 14 -5.45 -17.11 -14.36
N LEU A 15 -5.91 -15.87 -14.58
CA LEU A 15 -7.13 -15.62 -15.35
C LEU A 15 -6.99 -16.20 -16.77
N VAL A 16 -5.88 -15.91 -17.45
CA VAL A 16 -5.62 -16.37 -18.82
C VAL A 16 -5.64 -17.89 -18.89
N GLU A 17 -4.95 -18.57 -17.97
CA GLU A 17 -4.85 -20.03 -17.94
C GLU A 17 -6.25 -20.68 -17.86
N GLU A 18 -7.09 -20.20 -16.95
CA GLU A 18 -8.41 -20.79 -16.69
C GLU A 18 -9.48 -20.33 -17.71
N TRP A 19 -9.42 -19.08 -18.18
CA TRP A 19 -10.44 -18.53 -19.07
C TRP A 19 -10.20 -18.85 -20.54
N THR A 20 -8.98 -19.14 -20.98
CA THR A 20 -8.71 -19.51 -22.37
C THR A 20 -9.60 -20.67 -22.88
N PRO A 21 -9.71 -21.83 -22.19
CA PRO A 21 -10.58 -22.92 -22.63
C PRO A 21 -12.07 -22.51 -22.59
N PHE A 22 -12.49 -21.79 -21.55
CA PHE A 22 -13.86 -21.29 -21.40
C PHE A 22 -14.27 -20.38 -22.58
N ILE A 23 -13.42 -19.40 -22.92
CA ILE A 23 -13.64 -18.46 -24.01
C ILE A 23 -13.73 -19.20 -25.35
N ARG A 24 -12.80 -20.13 -25.61
CA ARG A 24 -12.81 -20.93 -26.84
C ARG A 24 -14.09 -21.75 -26.96
N GLN A 25 -14.56 -22.34 -25.87
CA GLN A 25 -15.82 -23.07 -25.85
C GLN A 25 -17.01 -22.15 -26.18
N GLU A 26 -17.10 -20.96 -25.56
CA GLU A 26 -18.20 -20.02 -25.81
C GLU A 26 -18.18 -19.43 -27.22
N LEU A 27 -17.01 -19.08 -27.73
CA LEU A 27 -16.86 -18.64 -29.11
C LEU A 27 -17.24 -19.76 -30.09
N SER A 28 -16.87 -21.02 -29.81
CA SER A 28 -17.19 -22.15 -30.69
C SER A 28 -18.69 -22.41 -30.80
N LYS A 29 -19.45 -22.22 -29.72
CA LYS A 29 -20.92 -22.31 -29.72
C LYS A 29 -21.58 -21.33 -30.68
N SER A 30 -20.97 -20.15 -30.86
CA SER A 30 -21.54 -19.05 -31.64
C SER A 30 -20.96 -18.96 -33.07
N TYR A 31 -19.68 -19.27 -33.24
CA TYR A 31 -18.92 -19.07 -34.49
C TYR A 31 -18.43 -20.36 -35.15
N GLY A 32 -18.52 -21.51 -34.47
CA GLY A 32 -18.06 -22.80 -34.98
C GLY A 32 -16.58 -22.78 -35.33
N ASN A 33 -16.24 -23.05 -36.59
CA ASN A 33 -14.86 -23.12 -37.06
C ASN A 33 -14.17 -21.74 -37.22
N ARG A 34 -14.92 -20.64 -37.08
CA ARG A 34 -14.40 -19.26 -37.26
C ARG A 34 -13.86 -18.62 -35.98
N VAL A 35 -13.69 -19.40 -34.90
CA VAL A 35 -13.19 -18.90 -33.61
C VAL A 35 -11.86 -18.17 -33.74
N GLU A 36 -10.91 -18.76 -34.48
CA GLU A 36 -9.59 -18.15 -34.69
C GLU A 36 -9.68 -16.83 -35.46
N GLU A 37 -10.57 -16.72 -36.45
CA GLU A 37 -10.76 -15.47 -37.19
C GLU A 37 -11.25 -14.35 -36.28
N VAL A 38 -12.16 -14.66 -35.35
CA VAL A 38 -12.70 -13.70 -34.38
C VAL A 38 -11.62 -13.24 -33.39
N ILE A 39 -10.78 -14.16 -32.90
CA ILE A 39 -9.67 -13.85 -32.00
C ILE A 39 -8.63 -12.98 -32.73
N LEU A 40 -8.22 -13.40 -33.94
CA LEU A 40 -7.23 -12.67 -34.75
C LEU A 40 -7.72 -11.29 -35.19
N ALA A 41 -9.04 -11.10 -35.36
CA ALA A 41 -9.61 -9.79 -35.66
C ALA A 41 -9.32 -8.76 -34.55
N GLN A 42 -9.24 -9.19 -33.29
CA GLN A 42 -8.92 -8.30 -32.17
C GLN A 42 -7.46 -7.82 -32.19
N ILE A 43 -6.56 -8.60 -32.77
CA ILE A 43 -5.14 -8.25 -32.90
C ILE A 43 -4.92 -7.22 -34.01
N ARG A 44 -5.67 -7.32 -35.11
CA ARG A 44 -5.49 -6.45 -36.30
C ARG A 44 -5.81 -4.98 -36.04
N GLY A 45 -6.57 -4.66 -34.99
CA GLY A 45 -6.80 -3.29 -34.55
C GLY A 45 -5.62 -2.65 -33.80
N ASP A 46 -4.69 -3.46 -33.30
CA ASP A 46 -3.60 -3.03 -32.41
C ASP A 46 -2.23 -3.21 -33.12
N ARG A 47 -1.75 -2.14 -33.76
CA ARG A 47 -0.56 -2.14 -34.64
C ARG A 47 0.75 -2.52 -33.94
N ASN A 48 0.77 -2.63 -32.61
CA ASN A 48 1.97 -2.91 -31.81
C ASN A 48 2.21 -4.40 -31.52
N MET A 49 1.33 -5.31 -31.95
CA MET A 49 1.41 -6.75 -31.60
C MET A 49 2.00 -7.59 -32.75
N ALA A 50 3.25 -7.35 -33.12
CA ALA A 50 3.96 -8.11 -34.16
C ALA A 50 4.36 -9.54 -33.74
N SER A 51 4.27 -9.88 -32.45
CA SER A 51 4.72 -11.17 -31.86
C SER A 51 3.68 -12.29 -31.88
N ALA A 52 2.41 -12.01 -32.20
CA ALA A 52 1.32 -12.99 -32.16
C ALA A 52 1.37 -14.11 -33.23
N ARG A 53 2.47 -14.20 -34.01
CA ARG A 53 2.65 -15.24 -35.04
C ARG A 53 3.21 -16.56 -34.51
N PHE A 54 3.71 -16.62 -33.27
CA PHE A 54 4.40 -17.81 -32.74
C PHE A 54 3.75 -18.41 -31.46
N SER A 55 2.75 -17.76 -30.87
CA SER A 55 2.07 -18.21 -29.64
C SER A 55 0.55 -18.07 -29.74
N ASP A 56 -0.22 -18.80 -28.93
CA ASP A 56 -1.68 -18.61 -28.82
C ASP A 56 -1.99 -17.15 -28.47
N PRO A 57 -2.80 -16.42 -29.28
CA PRO A 57 -3.15 -15.03 -28.98
C PRO A 57 -3.84 -14.83 -27.64
N LEU A 58 -4.62 -15.82 -27.16
CA LEU A 58 -5.32 -15.69 -25.88
C LEU A 58 -4.38 -15.76 -24.68
N SER A 59 -3.11 -16.15 -24.87
CA SER A 59 -2.09 -16.10 -23.82
C SER A 59 -1.74 -14.67 -23.39
N ASP A 60 -2.05 -13.65 -24.19
CA ASP A 60 -1.95 -12.25 -23.76
C ASP A 60 -3.24 -11.83 -23.04
N PRO A 61 -3.18 -11.43 -21.76
CA PRO A 61 -4.35 -10.99 -21.01
C PRO A 61 -5.09 -9.82 -21.66
N HIS A 62 -4.41 -8.96 -22.43
CA HIS A 62 -5.04 -7.88 -23.21
C HIS A 62 -5.99 -8.41 -24.26
N ILE A 63 -5.50 -9.35 -25.07
CA ILE A 63 -6.24 -9.92 -26.18
C ILE A 63 -7.42 -10.67 -25.61
N LEU A 64 -7.19 -11.48 -24.57
CA LEU A 64 -8.23 -12.22 -23.86
C LEU A 64 -9.33 -11.29 -23.33
N LEU A 65 -8.97 -10.24 -22.59
CA LEU A 65 -9.95 -9.30 -22.03
C LEU A 65 -10.71 -8.52 -23.11
N ASN A 66 -10.04 -8.13 -24.21
CA ASN A 66 -10.68 -7.46 -25.34
C ASN A 66 -11.64 -8.38 -26.09
N VAL A 67 -11.28 -9.65 -26.32
CA VAL A 67 -12.16 -10.64 -26.95
C VAL A 67 -13.46 -10.79 -26.14
N VAL A 68 -13.35 -10.95 -24.81
CA VAL A 68 -14.55 -11.09 -23.96
C VAL A 68 -15.38 -9.81 -23.96
N TRP A 69 -14.73 -8.64 -23.94
CA TRP A 69 -15.43 -7.36 -23.97
C TRP A 69 -16.22 -7.13 -25.27
N GLU A 70 -15.58 -7.29 -26.42
CA GLU A 70 -16.20 -7.05 -27.73
C GLU A 70 -17.27 -8.11 -28.05
N GLN A 71 -17.02 -9.37 -27.68
CA GLN A 71 -17.96 -10.47 -27.90
C GLN A 71 -18.98 -10.65 -26.75
N TRP A 72 -19.04 -9.69 -25.82
CA TRP A 72 -19.89 -9.80 -24.63
C TRP A 72 -21.35 -10.09 -24.97
N ASN A 73 -21.95 -9.23 -25.79
CA ASN A 73 -23.38 -9.31 -26.10
C ASN A 73 -23.74 -10.57 -26.90
N HIS A 74 -22.81 -11.07 -27.70
CA HIS A 74 -23.06 -12.17 -28.62
C HIS A 74 -22.80 -13.53 -27.97
N CYS A 75 -21.73 -13.67 -27.19
CA CYS A 75 -21.27 -14.96 -26.66
C CYS A 75 -21.44 -15.10 -25.14
N PHE A 76 -21.26 -14.03 -24.37
CA PHE A 76 -21.09 -14.14 -22.92
C PHE A 76 -22.28 -13.66 -22.08
N ARG A 77 -23.16 -12.82 -22.64
CA ARG A 77 -24.29 -12.18 -21.93
C ARG A 77 -25.25 -13.15 -21.23
N HIS A 78 -25.34 -14.39 -21.69
CA HIS A 78 -26.23 -15.40 -21.11
C HIS A 78 -25.61 -16.16 -19.94
N GLN A 79 -24.29 -16.16 -19.81
CA GLN A 79 -23.56 -16.89 -18.77
C GLN A 79 -22.94 -15.95 -17.73
N LEU A 80 -22.53 -14.76 -18.16
CA LEU A 80 -21.96 -13.74 -17.30
C LEU A 80 -22.90 -12.54 -17.21
N GLY A 81 -23.05 -12.00 -16.01
CA GLY A 81 -23.94 -10.89 -15.71
C GLY A 81 -23.29 -9.51 -15.86
N ILE A 82 -24.06 -8.47 -15.53
CA ILE A 82 -23.60 -7.07 -15.61
C ILE A 82 -22.40 -6.84 -14.69
N PHE A 83 -22.36 -7.52 -13.54
CA PHE A 83 -21.29 -7.40 -12.57
C PHE A 83 -19.94 -7.84 -13.13
N GLU A 84 -19.89 -9.02 -13.77
CA GLU A 84 -18.68 -9.56 -14.39
C GLU A 84 -18.20 -8.66 -15.53
N ARG A 85 -19.12 -8.05 -16.29
CA ARG A 85 -18.76 -7.07 -17.32
C ARG A 85 -18.01 -5.87 -16.74
N SER A 86 -18.46 -5.35 -15.60
CA SER A 86 -17.79 -4.25 -14.91
C SER A 86 -16.39 -4.65 -14.44
N LEU A 87 -16.23 -5.87 -13.90
CA LEU A 87 -14.92 -6.38 -13.50
C LEU A 87 -13.96 -6.50 -14.69
N ILE A 88 -14.43 -6.97 -15.84
CA ILE A 88 -13.60 -7.05 -17.06
C ILE A 88 -13.16 -5.67 -17.52
N SER A 89 -14.06 -4.68 -17.49
CA SER A 89 -13.71 -3.29 -17.81
C SER A 89 -12.61 -2.76 -16.89
N GLU A 90 -12.72 -3.06 -15.59
CA GLU A 90 -11.74 -2.67 -14.59
C GLU A 90 -10.38 -3.35 -14.82
N LEU A 91 -10.36 -4.65 -15.12
CA LEU A 91 -9.12 -5.38 -15.43
C LEU A 91 -8.42 -4.87 -16.69
N ARG A 92 -9.17 -4.43 -17.70
CA ARG A 92 -8.61 -3.79 -18.90
C ARG A 92 -7.87 -2.51 -18.55
N GLU A 93 -8.43 -1.70 -17.66
CA GLU A 93 -7.80 -0.46 -17.19
C GLU A 93 -6.50 -0.75 -16.43
N PHE A 94 -6.51 -1.69 -15.49
CA PHE A 94 -5.29 -2.06 -14.75
C PHE A 94 -4.21 -2.69 -15.64
N ARG A 95 -4.59 -3.53 -16.63
CA ARG A 95 -3.64 -4.04 -17.62
C ARG A 95 -3.04 -2.91 -18.45
N ASN A 96 -3.85 -1.92 -18.83
CA ASN A 96 -3.38 -0.77 -19.60
C ASN A 96 -2.36 0.05 -18.80
N GLN A 97 -2.67 0.32 -17.53
CA GLN A 97 -1.77 0.97 -16.57
C GLN A 97 -0.43 0.22 -16.43
N LEU A 98 -0.49 -1.11 -16.32
CA LEU A 98 0.68 -1.98 -16.26
C LEU A 98 1.60 -1.83 -17.49
N ALA A 99 1.02 -1.74 -18.69
CA ALA A 99 1.77 -1.52 -19.93
C ALA A 99 2.40 -0.12 -20.02
N HIS A 100 1.78 0.89 -19.38
CA HIS A 100 2.28 2.26 -19.34
C HIS A 100 3.29 2.55 -18.22
N GLN A 101 3.72 1.52 -17.46
CA GLN A 101 4.63 1.66 -16.32
C GLN A 101 4.16 2.70 -15.28
N SER A 102 2.85 2.83 -15.09
CA SER A 102 2.30 3.73 -14.08
C SER A 102 2.62 3.25 -12.66
N PHE A 103 2.60 4.16 -11.70
CA PHE A 103 2.76 3.81 -10.29
C PHE A 103 1.54 3.01 -9.82
N LEU A 104 1.74 1.73 -9.50
CA LEU A 104 0.72 0.82 -8.98
C LEU A 104 0.87 0.67 -7.46
N THR A 105 -0.25 0.75 -6.75
CA THR A 105 -0.31 0.61 -5.28
C THR A 105 -0.65 -0.82 -4.86
N GLU A 106 -0.39 -1.16 -3.59
CA GLU A 106 -0.84 -2.44 -3.01
C GLU A 106 -2.38 -2.57 -3.02
N ASP A 107 -3.12 -1.45 -3.04
CA ASP A 107 -4.58 -1.46 -3.13
C ASP A 107 -5.05 -1.83 -4.54
N ASP A 108 -4.35 -1.34 -5.57
CA ASP A 108 -4.61 -1.73 -6.95
C ASP A 108 -4.36 -3.22 -7.15
N ALA A 109 -3.25 -3.74 -6.62
CA ALA A 109 -2.95 -5.17 -6.66
C ALA A 109 -4.02 -6.01 -5.94
N TYR A 110 -4.42 -5.62 -4.73
CA TYR A 110 -5.50 -6.29 -4.01
C TYR A 110 -6.81 -6.26 -4.80
N ARG A 111 -7.13 -5.12 -5.41
CA ARG A 111 -8.35 -4.94 -6.19
C ARG A 111 -8.38 -5.83 -7.43
N VAL A 112 -7.28 -5.92 -8.17
CA VAL A 112 -7.15 -6.83 -9.31
C VAL A 112 -7.30 -8.29 -8.88
N LEU A 113 -6.62 -8.69 -7.80
CA LEU A 113 -6.71 -10.05 -7.27
C LEU A 113 -8.16 -10.42 -6.90
N ASP A 114 -8.90 -9.52 -6.23
CA ASP A 114 -10.32 -9.71 -5.88
C ASP A 114 -11.20 -9.81 -7.14
N SER A 115 -10.98 -8.93 -8.12
CA SER A 115 -11.73 -8.93 -9.39
C SER A 115 -11.54 -10.23 -10.17
N VAL A 116 -10.29 -10.71 -10.31
CA VAL A 116 -10.00 -12.00 -10.97
C VAL A 116 -10.63 -13.15 -10.19
N GLN A 117 -10.51 -13.16 -8.86
CA GLN A 117 -11.10 -14.21 -8.04
C GLN A 117 -12.62 -14.31 -8.21
N ARG A 118 -13.34 -13.19 -8.20
CA ARG A 118 -14.79 -13.17 -8.41
C ARG A 118 -15.17 -13.68 -9.80
N LEU A 119 -14.39 -13.33 -10.82
CA LEU A 119 -14.57 -13.83 -12.18
C LEU A 119 -14.38 -15.36 -12.26
N LEU A 120 -13.35 -15.90 -11.59
CA LEU A 120 -13.13 -17.35 -11.53
C LEU A 120 -14.22 -18.09 -10.76
N VAL A 121 -14.72 -17.51 -9.65
CA VAL A 121 -15.85 -18.08 -8.91
C VAL A 121 -17.12 -18.09 -9.78
N ALA A 122 -17.39 -17.01 -10.52
CA ALA A 122 -18.55 -16.93 -11.40
C ALA A 122 -18.55 -17.98 -12.52
N THR A 123 -17.37 -18.40 -12.99
CA THR A 123 -17.21 -19.44 -14.02
C THR A 123 -16.96 -20.84 -13.47
N GLY A 124 -16.98 -21.03 -12.14
CA GLY A 124 -16.84 -22.34 -11.50
C GLY A 124 -15.40 -22.81 -11.24
N HIS A 125 -14.38 -21.96 -11.46
CA HIS A 125 -12.96 -22.26 -11.24
C HIS A 125 -12.55 -22.02 -9.77
N THR A 126 -13.26 -22.66 -8.83
CA THR A 126 -13.13 -22.38 -7.38
C THR A 126 -11.76 -22.73 -6.80
N GLN A 127 -11.05 -23.71 -7.35
CA GLN A 127 -9.73 -24.11 -6.86
C GLN A 127 -8.67 -23.01 -7.06
N ARG A 128 -8.61 -22.40 -8.25
CA ARG A 128 -7.71 -21.26 -8.51
C ARG A 128 -8.16 -20.00 -7.77
N ALA A 129 -9.47 -19.82 -7.59
CA ALA A 129 -9.98 -18.72 -6.78
C ALA A 129 -9.48 -18.78 -5.31
N THR A 130 -9.28 -19.97 -4.75
CA THR A 130 -8.67 -20.13 -3.42
C THR A 130 -7.20 -19.72 -3.41
N GLN A 131 -6.42 -20.05 -4.45
CA GLN A 131 -5.02 -19.61 -4.56
C GLN A 131 -4.89 -18.09 -4.55
N LEU A 132 -5.80 -17.39 -5.24
CA LEU A 132 -5.86 -15.92 -5.23
C LEU A 132 -6.25 -15.34 -3.87
N GLU A 133 -7.02 -16.07 -3.05
CA GLU A 133 -7.35 -15.63 -1.68
C GLU A 133 -6.09 -15.56 -0.81
N ASP A 134 -5.20 -16.55 -0.92
CA ASP A 134 -3.93 -16.56 -0.19
C ASP A 134 -3.05 -15.36 -0.59
N GLU A 135 -2.96 -15.07 -1.90
CA GLU A 135 -2.23 -13.91 -2.41
C GLU A 135 -2.84 -12.57 -1.94
N LYS A 136 -4.17 -12.47 -1.83
CA LYS A 136 -4.85 -11.29 -1.27
C LYS A 136 -4.50 -11.09 0.21
N VAL A 137 -4.50 -12.17 0.98
CA VAL A 137 -4.12 -12.11 2.41
C VAL A 137 -2.67 -11.64 2.55
N ASP A 138 -1.77 -12.10 1.68
CA ASP A 138 -0.38 -11.66 1.69
C ASP A 138 -0.20 -10.20 1.28
N ALA A 139 -0.95 -9.72 0.29
CA ALA A 139 -0.99 -8.29 -0.06
C ALA A 139 -1.47 -7.43 1.14
N LEU A 140 -2.51 -7.88 1.86
CA LEU A 140 -2.99 -7.21 3.06
C LEU A 140 -1.97 -7.23 4.21
N ARG A 141 -1.29 -8.36 4.43
CA ARG A 141 -0.21 -8.46 5.43
C ARG A 141 0.92 -7.47 5.12
N GLN A 142 1.28 -7.32 3.85
CA GLN A 142 2.29 -6.36 3.43
C GLN A 142 1.83 -4.91 3.68
N LYS A 143 0.57 -4.59 3.37
CA LYS A 143 0.00 -3.26 3.60
C LYS A 143 -0.15 -2.90 5.09
N PHE A 144 -0.55 -3.86 5.93
CA PHE A 144 -0.92 -3.61 7.32
C PHE A 144 0.11 -4.07 8.36
N GLY A 145 1.14 -4.82 7.95
CA GLY A 145 2.11 -5.43 8.86
C GLY A 145 2.73 -4.44 9.84
N HIS A 146 3.12 -3.25 9.37
CA HIS A 146 3.69 -2.21 10.23
C HIS A 146 2.69 -1.66 11.27
N ARG A 147 1.43 -1.45 10.87
CA ARG A 147 0.38 -0.94 11.78
C ARG A 147 0.06 -1.96 12.86
N VAL A 148 -0.14 -3.21 12.47
CA VAL A 148 -0.42 -4.33 13.38
C VAL A 148 0.75 -4.51 14.35
N ASN A 149 1.98 -4.53 13.84
CA ASN A 149 3.17 -4.69 14.68
C ASN A 149 3.34 -3.54 15.68
N ARG A 150 3.08 -2.29 15.27
CA ARG A 150 3.13 -1.11 16.15
C ARG A 150 2.08 -1.19 17.26
N GLU A 151 0.85 -1.58 16.93
CA GLU A 151 -0.22 -1.73 17.93
C GLU A 151 0.07 -2.86 18.91
N LEU A 152 0.53 -4.01 18.41
CA LEU A 152 0.94 -5.14 19.26
C LEU A 152 2.12 -4.80 20.17
N ALA A 153 3.09 -4.01 19.70
CA ALA A 153 4.20 -3.51 20.51
C ALA A 153 3.68 -2.58 21.62
N ARG A 154 2.76 -1.66 21.30
CA ARG A 154 2.14 -0.75 22.27
C ARG A 154 1.38 -1.50 23.37
N ILE A 155 0.59 -2.51 23.01
CA ILE A 155 -0.17 -3.32 23.97
C ILE A 155 0.78 -4.08 24.92
N ARG A 156 1.79 -4.76 24.36
CA ARG A 156 2.79 -5.51 25.15
C ARG A 156 3.57 -4.60 26.10
N PHE A 157 3.97 -3.42 25.63
CA PHE A 157 4.66 -2.43 26.43
C PHE A 157 3.79 -1.92 27.59
N ASN A 158 2.54 -1.55 27.32
CA ASN A 158 1.62 -1.07 28.35
C ASN A 158 1.36 -2.11 29.45
N ARG A 159 1.18 -3.39 29.07
CA ARG A 159 1.00 -4.47 30.05
C ARG A 159 2.19 -4.63 30.98
N ARG A 160 3.42 -4.67 30.43
CA ARG A 160 4.64 -4.76 31.25
C ARG A 160 4.81 -3.56 32.16
N ARG A 161 4.57 -2.35 31.63
CA ARG A 161 4.62 -1.10 32.41
C ARG A 161 3.68 -1.13 33.61
N LEU A 162 2.45 -1.62 33.43
CA LEU A 162 1.47 -1.74 34.52
C LEU A 162 1.91 -2.76 35.58
N LEU A 163 2.47 -3.91 35.16
CA LEU A 163 2.99 -4.92 36.09
C LEU A 163 4.15 -4.38 36.94
N ASP A 164 5.09 -3.66 36.32
CA ASP A 164 6.23 -3.06 37.03
C ASP A 164 5.77 -1.99 38.02
N ILE A 165 4.84 -1.12 37.62
CA ILE A 165 4.26 -0.09 38.50
C ILE A 165 3.55 -0.74 39.68
N ALA A 166 2.74 -1.78 39.43
CA ALA A 166 2.05 -2.51 40.49
C ALA A 166 3.03 -3.17 41.46
N LEU A 167 4.10 -3.80 40.95
CA LEU A 167 5.14 -4.41 41.77
C LEU A 167 5.86 -3.36 42.65
N TYR A 168 6.26 -2.22 42.07
CA TYR A 168 6.93 -1.15 42.83
C TYR A 168 6.01 -0.52 43.87
N SER A 169 4.72 -0.33 43.55
CA SER A 169 3.73 0.16 44.51
C SER A 169 3.52 -0.81 45.67
N LEU A 170 3.41 -2.12 45.38
CA LEU A 170 3.26 -3.15 46.39
C LEU A 170 4.48 -3.25 47.32
N CYS A 171 5.70 -3.23 46.74
CA CYS A 171 6.95 -3.26 47.51
C CYS A 171 7.11 -2.02 48.40
N CYS A 172 6.81 -0.83 47.86
CA CYS A 172 6.84 0.41 48.63
C CYS A 172 5.87 0.35 49.83
N PHE A 173 4.63 -0.09 49.59
CA PHE A 173 3.64 -0.25 50.66
C PHE A 173 4.09 -1.25 51.75
N ALA A 174 4.62 -2.41 51.35
CA ALA A 174 5.12 -3.42 52.29
C ALA A 174 6.30 -2.90 53.13
N LEU A 175 7.23 -2.15 52.54
CA LEU A 175 8.37 -1.58 53.25
C LEU A 175 7.97 -0.43 54.19
N VAL A 176 7.08 0.45 53.76
CA VAL A 176 6.58 1.55 54.61
C VAL A 176 5.81 1.00 55.80
N THR A 177 4.95 0.01 55.59
CA THR A 177 4.16 -0.60 56.67
C THR A 177 5.04 -1.32 57.69
N THR A 178 6.04 -2.08 57.25
CA THR A 178 6.99 -2.75 58.15
C THR A 178 7.86 -1.78 58.95
N LEU A 179 8.37 -0.71 58.31
CA LEU A 179 9.13 0.34 59.00
C LEU A 179 8.27 1.07 60.04
N TRP A 180 7.02 1.37 59.69
CA TRP A 180 6.05 2.01 60.58
C TRP A 180 5.71 1.13 61.79
N SER A 181 5.43 -0.16 61.59
CA SER A 181 5.03 -1.04 62.69
C SER A 181 6.16 -1.38 63.66
N PHE A 182 7.42 -1.46 63.19
CA PHE A 182 8.52 -2.00 64.00
C PHE A 182 9.38 -0.94 64.69
N LEU A 183 9.64 0.20 64.03
CA LEU A 183 10.66 1.16 64.49
C LEU A 183 10.07 2.42 65.12
N TRP A 184 8.76 2.65 64.95
CA TRP A 184 8.10 3.89 65.33
C TRP A 184 8.16 4.17 66.83
N GLU A 185 7.99 3.15 67.66
CA GLU A 185 7.97 3.31 69.13
C GLU A 185 9.32 3.69 69.71
N ARG A 186 10.43 3.33 69.03
CA ARG A 186 11.78 3.51 69.58
C ARG A 186 12.52 4.72 69.01
N HIS A 187 12.39 5.00 67.71
CA HIS A 187 13.17 6.02 67.01
C HIS A 187 12.36 6.77 65.94
N TRP A 188 11.32 7.49 66.35
CA TRP A 188 10.36 8.17 65.45
C TRP A 188 11.01 9.03 64.33
N LEU A 189 12.01 9.85 64.64
CA LEU A 189 12.70 10.70 63.64
C LEU A 189 13.45 9.88 62.58
N ALA A 190 14.16 8.84 62.99
CA ALA A 190 14.92 7.99 62.07
C ALA A 190 13.97 7.18 61.16
N THR A 191 12.86 6.71 61.73
CA THR A 191 11.81 5.99 60.98
C THR A 191 11.18 6.88 59.90
N LEU A 192 10.90 8.15 60.20
CA LEU A 192 10.37 9.11 59.22
C LEU A 192 11.35 9.36 58.06
N LEU A 193 12.64 9.54 58.35
CA LEU A 193 13.65 9.74 57.31
C LEU A 193 13.79 8.53 56.39
N LEU A 194 13.75 7.31 56.95
CA LEU A 194 13.80 6.08 56.17
C LEU A 194 12.55 5.89 55.31
N ILE A 195 11.36 6.17 55.84
CA ILE A 195 10.12 6.11 55.06
C ILE A 195 10.16 7.13 53.90
N ALA A 196 10.59 8.36 54.17
CA ALA A 196 10.71 9.39 53.15
C ALA A 196 11.69 8.96 52.03
N PHE A 197 12.83 8.38 52.39
CA PHE A 197 13.80 7.86 51.44
C PHE A 197 13.22 6.73 50.57
N VAL A 198 12.55 5.75 51.19
CA VAL A 198 11.91 4.62 50.47
C VAL A 198 10.85 5.13 49.49
N ILE A 199 9.94 6.01 49.94
CA ILE A 199 8.90 6.59 49.08
C ILE A 199 9.52 7.36 47.92
N PHE A 200 10.58 8.14 48.17
CA PHE A 200 11.28 8.89 47.14
C PHE A 200 11.92 7.96 46.09
N THR A 201 12.62 6.91 46.51
CA THR A 201 13.27 5.96 45.59
C THR A 201 12.25 5.20 44.74
N PHE A 202 11.19 4.63 45.34
CA PHE A 202 10.16 3.93 44.58
C PHE A 202 9.32 4.89 43.71
N GLY A 203 9.06 6.10 44.20
CA GLY A 203 8.43 7.16 43.41
C GLY A 203 9.26 7.54 42.18
N TYR A 204 10.58 7.64 42.33
CA TYR A 204 11.51 7.86 41.22
C TYR A 204 11.48 6.72 40.20
N PHE A 205 11.48 5.45 40.63
CA PHE A 205 11.38 4.31 39.71
C PHE A 205 10.04 4.24 38.99
N ILE A 206 8.93 4.54 39.68
CA ILE A 206 7.60 4.65 39.04
C ILE A 206 7.60 5.78 38.02
N TYR A 207 8.16 6.95 38.36
CA TYR A 207 8.29 8.08 37.45
C TYR A 207 9.13 7.72 36.22
N GLN A 208 10.29 7.09 36.41
CA GLN A 208 11.15 6.62 35.32
C GLN A 208 10.41 5.63 34.40
N ARG A 209 9.55 4.76 34.97
CA ARG A 209 8.79 3.77 34.21
C ARG A 209 7.58 4.36 33.48
N LEU A 210 6.95 5.39 34.04
CA LEU A 210 5.87 6.16 33.38
C LEU A 210 6.41 7.01 32.23
N SER A 211 7.58 7.61 32.42
CA SER A 211 8.27 8.46 31.45
C SER A 211 9.02 7.66 30.37
N ALA A 212 9.06 6.33 30.47
CA ALA A 212 9.66 5.48 29.45
C ALA A 212 8.84 5.56 28.15
N ALA A 213 9.50 6.00 27.07
CA ALA A 213 8.91 6.01 25.74
C ALA A 213 8.57 4.58 25.29
N ILE A 214 7.47 4.44 24.53
CA ILE A 214 7.14 3.18 23.86
C ILE A 214 8.30 2.85 22.92
N PRO A 215 8.94 1.66 23.01
CA PRO A 215 9.96 1.28 22.06
C PRO A 215 9.31 1.26 20.68
N VAL A 216 9.72 2.20 19.84
CA VAL A 216 9.00 2.50 18.59
C VAL A 216 9.22 1.39 17.56
N PHE A 217 10.27 0.57 17.71
CA PHE A 217 10.66 -0.38 16.68
C PHE A 217 11.07 -1.75 17.26
N GLY A 218 10.30 -2.77 16.88
CA GLY A 218 10.76 -4.16 16.88
C GLY A 218 11.39 -4.51 15.53
N VAL A 219 11.77 -5.76 15.38
CA VAL A 219 12.22 -6.34 14.09
C VAL A 219 11.15 -6.08 13.03
N HIS A 220 11.49 -5.34 11.98
CA HIS A 220 10.60 -5.12 10.85
C HIS A 220 11.39 -5.10 9.55
N GLU A 221 10.74 -5.43 8.45
CA GLU A 221 11.35 -5.36 7.13
C GLU A 221 11.14 -3.96 6.56
N CYS A 222 12.17 -3.40 5.92
CA CYS A 222 11.99 -2.13 5.23
C CYS A 222 11.09 -2.31 3.99
N ALA A 223 10.12 -1.41 3.80
CA ALA A 223 9.26 -1.40 2.62
C ALA A 223 10.03 -1.27 1.29
N HIS A 224 11.18 -0.59 1.28
CA HIS A 224 11.97 -0.36 0.07
C HIS A 224 13.11 -1.39 -0.12
N CYS A 225 13.99 -1.57 0.88
CA CYS A 225 15.14 -2.48 0.79
C CYS A 225 14.84 -3.94 1.21
N ARG A 226 13.72 -4.19 1.91
CA ARG A 226 13.27 -5.50 2.43
C ARG A 226 14.27 -6.28 3.29
N ARG A 227 15.31 -5.62 3.76
CA ARG A 227 16.18 -6.16 4.81
C ARG A 227 15.52 -5.96 6.16
N VAL A 228 15.77 -6.89 7.06
CA VAL A 228 15.37 -6.77 8.46
C VAL A 228 16.13 -5.58 9.06
N ILE A 229 15.36 -4.60 9.54
CA ILE A 229 15.86 -3.39 10.17
C ILE A 229 15.31 -3.27 11.58
N TYR A 230 16.09 -2.61 12.42
CA TYR A 230 15.78 -2.35 13.84
C TYR A 230 15.62 -0.86 14.12
N THR A 231 15.79 -0.02 13.09
CA THR A 231 15.83 1.45 13.15
C THR A 231 14.62 2.07 12.46
N GLU A 232 14.33 3.34 12.74
CA GLU A 232 13.20 4.08 12.16
C GLU A 232 13.32 4.28 10.64
N SER A 233 14.52 4.57 10.15
CA SER A 233 14.87 4.63 8.73
C SER A 233 15.65 3.38 8.29
N CYS A 234 15.50 2.93 7.03
CA CYS A 234 16.31 1.83 6.49
C CYS A 234 17.74 2.33 6.21
N PRO A 235 18.76 1.86 6.97
CA PRO A 235 20.15 2.26 6.75
C PRO A 235 20.68 1.77 5.39
N TYR A 236 20.06 0.75 4.80
CA TYR A 236 20.46 0.23 3.49
C TYR A 236 19.88 1.05 2.31
N CYS A 237 18.76 1.73 2.49
CA CYS A 237 18.14 2.57 1.45
C CYS A 237 18.90 3.89 1.30
N GLU A 238 19.25 4.53 2.42
CA GLU A 238 20.04 5.77 2.43
C GLU A 238 21.41 5.60 1.75
N GLN A 239 21.93 4.38 1.68
CA GLN A 239 23.22 4.07 1.08
C GLN A 239 23.13 3.78 -0.44
N SER A 240 21.94 3.64 -1.01
CA SER A 240 21.76 3.25 -2.41
C SER A 240 22.06 4.42 -3.37
N PRO A 241 22.90 4.24 -4.40
CA PRO A 241 23.31 5.32 -5.30
C PRO A 241 22.16 5.98 -6.08
N ALA A 242 21.01 5.31 -6.21
CA ALA A 242 19.80 5.87 -6.84
C ALA A 242 19.18 7.03 -6.03
N ASP A 243 19.31 7.03 -4.70
CA ASP A 243 18.72 8.07 -3.84
C ASP A 243 19.60 9.33 -3.74
N ARG A 244 20.90 9.24 -4.10
CA ARG A 244 21.78 10.41 -4.21
C ARG A 244 21.39 11.36 -5.35
N LEU A 245 20.61 10.89 -6.32
CA LEU A 245 20.15 11.68 -7.47
C LEU A 245 18.82 12.40 -7.20
N ARG A 246 17.98 11.93 -6.27
CA ARG A 246 16.67 12.54 -5.96
C ARG A 246 16.74 13.94 -5.32
N PRO A 247 17.58 14.19 -4.30
CA PRO A 247 17.72 15.53 -3.74
C PRO A 247 18.19 16.53 -4.79
N ARG A 248 19.08 16.08 -5.69
CA ARG A 248 19.64 16.91 -6.77
C ARG A 248 18.62 17.22 -7.87
N GLN A 249 17.75 16.26 -8.22
CA GLN A 249 16.65 16.49 -9.16
C GLN A 249 15.58 17.40 -8.56
N ASN A 250 15.23 17.24 -7.29
CA ASN A 250 14.25 18.11 -6.63
C ASN A 250 14.75 19.56 -6.49
N LEU A 251 16.03 19.75 -6.15
CA LEU A 251 16.66 21.08 -6.16
C LEU A 251 16.70 21.69 -7.57
N ALA A 252 17.05 20.90 -8.59
CA ALA A 252 17.08 21.40 -9.98
C ALA A 252 15.69 21.76 -10.52
N VAL A 253 14.64 21.03 -10.11
CA VAL A 253 13.25 21.36 -10.47
C VAL A 253 12.76 22.61 -9.74
N GLN A 254 13.16 22.81 -8.48
CA GLN A 254 12.84 24.04 -7.74
C GLN A 254 13.58 25.27 -8.30
N GLU A 255 14.88 25.16 -8.60
CA GLU A 255 15.63 26.26 -9.24
C GLU A 255 15.06 26.63 -10.63
N ALA A 256 14.61 25.63 -11.41
CA ALA A 256 13.96 25.89 -12.68
C ALA A 256 12.59 26.59 -12.52
N SER A 257 11.79 26.17 -11.53
CA SER A 257 10.51 26.80 -11.21
C SER A 257 10.69 28.25 -10.75
N ASP A 258 11.65 28.50 -9.86
CA ASP A 258 11.92 29.84 -9.32
C ASP A 258 12.47 30.79 -10.38
N ALA A 259 13.29 30.29 -11.32
CA ALA A 259 13.78 31.07 -12.47
C ALA A 259 12.65 31.42 -13.45
N THR A 260 11.69 30.52 -13.66
CA THR A 260 10.54 30.77 -14.53
C THR A 260 9.63 31.85 -13.94
N LEU A 261 9.40 31.80 -12.63
CA LEU A 261 8.58 32.77 -11.89
C LEU A 261 9.24 34.15 -11.85
N ALA A 262 10.56 34.21 -11.69
CA ALA A 262 11.32 35.46 -11.78
C ALA A 262 11.28 36.08 -13.20
N HIS A 263 11.27 35.26 -14.25
CA HIS A 263 11.17 35.74 -15.63
C HIS A 263 9.77 36.32 -15.93
N GLU A 264 8.71 35.63 -15.49
CA GLU A 264 7.32 36.08 -15.64
C GLU A 264 7.06 37.38 -14.87
N MET A 265 7.66 37.54 -13.67
CA MET A 265 7.61 38.79 -12.90
C MET A 265 8.34 39.95 -13.59
N LEU A 266 9.44 39.69 -14.30
CA LEU A 266 10.18 40.73 -15.03
C LEU A 266 9.43 41.18 -16.30
N GLU A 267 8.81 40.26 -17.04
CA GLU A 267 7.94 40.60 -18.19
C GLU A 267 6.75 41.48 -17.77
N MET A 268 6.21 41.27 -16.56
CA MET A 268 5.10 42.06 -16.05
C MET A 268 5.50 43.48 -15.63
N ILE A 269 6.78 43.73 -15.35
CA ILE A 269 7.33 45.05 -14.99
C ILE A 269 7.72 45.85 -16.23
N ASP A 270 8.16 45.19 -17.30
CA ASP A 270 8.61 45.82 -18.55
C ASP A 270 7.49 46.16 -19.54
N HIS A 271 6.21 45.99 -19.16
CA HIS A 271 5.09 46.50 -19.95
C HIS A 271 4.74 47.94 -19.52
N PRO A 272 5.13 48.99 -20.28
CA PRO A 272 4.69 50.33 -19.96
C PRO A 272 3.19 50.42 -20.28
N ALA A 273 2.36 50.33 -19.24
CA ALA A 273 0.96 50.74 -19.35
C ALA A 273 0.94 52.22 -19.73
N ASN A 274 0.67 52.49 -21.01
CA ASN A 274 0.48 53.84 -21.54
C ASN A 274 -0.75 54.48 -20.85
N PRO A 275 -0.60 55.55 -20.05
CA PRO A 275 -1.68 56.05 -19.21
C PRO A 275 -2.87 56.70 -19.94
N LEU A 276 -2.86 56.75 -21.27
CA LEU A 276 -3.85 57.50 -22.07
C LEU A 276 -5.02 56.69 -22.65
N GLU A 277 -5.08 55.35 -22.47
CA GLU A 277 -6.22 54.56 -22.96
C GLU A 277 -7.38 54.38 -21.96
N LEU A 278 -7.21 54.74 -20.68
CA LEU A 278 -8.25 54.49 -19.66
C LEU A 278 -9.33 55.58 -19.53
N ILE A 279 -9.30 56.66 -20.33
CA ILE A 279 -10.25 57.78 -20.20
C ILE A 279 -11.35 57.78 -21.29
N SER A 280 -11.28 56.95 -22.34
CA SER A 280 -12.24 57.03 -23.47
C SER A 280 -13.46 56.10 -23.41
N LYS A 281 -13.67 55.34 -22.32
CA LYS A 281 -14.84 54.44 -22.18
C LYS A 281 -15.64 54.71 -20.91
N ALA A 282 -16.30 55.85 -20.86
CA ALA A 282 -17.43 56.08 -19.96
C ALA A 282 -18.72 56.20 -20.81
N PRO A 283 -19.73 55.33 -20.61
CA PRO A 283 -20.97 55.38 -21.38
C PRO A 283 -21.88 56.53 -20.92
N ARG A 284 -22.52 57.21 -21.88
CA ARG A 284 -23.81 57.89 -21.68
C ARG A 284 -24.92 56.94 -22.10
#